data_AF-A0A832RN14-F1
#
_entry.id   AF-A0A832RN14-F1
#
_cell.length_a   1.000
_cell.length_b   1.000
_cell.length_c   1.000
_cell.angle_alpha   90.00
_cell.angle_beta   90.00
_cell.angle_gamma   90.00
#
_symmetry.space_group_name_H-M   'P 1'
#
loop_
_entity.id
_entity.type
_entity.pdbx_description
1 polymer ?
#
loop_
_entity_poly.entity_id
_entity_poly.type
_entity_poly.pdbx_seq_one_letter_code
_entity_poly.pdbx_strand_id
1 'polypeptide(L)'
;MQMFASPQGLRGEIINLAATCGLDRPCFTKMLDYTIKLFETQGLGKEYYGYHNITHELEVTYVTLIVLKWKSIVNSIKEDDFKYLYAAALFHDFDPQKSVDKPHEDNVIKFLTSDTSLGQLFKDANLDINIIMVLILRTTYPWRGELKEHAEEQIAKCFDSSPITKDSPEMRDYYMRLGWLLSVIDRVGGYSLGDFAKAMDMAKKNAHALAWHPSFIVKRSVAYFEDLLNIESEMCETVLHALPKDMRKNFMDAVTGFLNLRQQEIKIHSDYLYENLRLVPKIEAMRSRLDKDFQAGLFEIYNELPTPLQINRENFIKTVEDTKTILNTLRVGSSDGPIIGYSKGGP
;
A
#
# COMPACT_ATOMS: atom_id res chain seq x y z
N MET A 1 -12.91 -12.37 4.66
CA MET A 1 -12.46 -11.27 3.77
C MET A 1 -13.21 -9.95 4.00
N GLN A 2 -14.42 -9.94 4.58
CA GLN A 2 -15.16 -8.71 4.97
C GLN A 2 -14.50 -7.87 6.10
N MET A 3 -13.51 -8.42 6.81
CA MET A 3 -12.89 -7.81 8.00
C MET A 3 -12.09 -6.53 7.70
N PHE A 4 -11.57 -6.39 6.47
CA PHE A 4 -10.76 -5.23 6.04
C PHE A 4 -11.59 -4.17 5.30
N ALA A 5 -12.91 -4.31 5.25
CA ALA A 5 -13.78 -3.42 4.49
C ALA A 5 -14.09 -2.09 5.21
N SER A 6 -13.68 -1.91 6.48
CA SER A 6 -13.87 -0.64 7.18
C SER A 6 -12.79 -0.39 8.24
N PRO A 7 -12.32 0.87 8.42
CA PRO A 7 -11.39 1.26 9.49
C PRO A 7 -11.88 0.89 10.90
N GLN A 8 -13.20 0.87 11.11
CA GLN A 8 -13.81 0.52 12.40
C GLN A 8 -13.63 -0.97 12.74
N GLY A 9 -13.73 -1.86 11.75
CA GLY A 9 -13.43 -3.28 11.92
C GLY A 9 -11.95 -3.52 12.25
N LEU A 10 -11.06 -2.88 11.50
CA LEU A 10 -9.61 -2.94 11.73
C LEU A 10 -9.22 -2.43 13.12
N ARG A 11 -9.80 -1.32 13.57
CA ARG A 11 -9.54 -0.77 14.92
C ARG A 11 -9.77 -1.80 16.03
N GLY A 12 -10.89 -2.54 15.97
CA GLY A 12 -11.22 -3.56 16.98
C GLY A 12 -10.20 -4.70 17.02
N GLU A 13 -9.81 -5.20 15.84
CA GLU A 13 -8.80 -6.25 15.72
C GLU A 13 -7.41 -5.80 16.20
N ILE A 14 -7.03 -4.56 15.90
CA ILE A 14 -5.77 -3.96 16.37
C ILE A 14 -5.75 -3.91 17.90
N ILE A 15 -6.83 -3.49 18.56
CA ILE A 15 -6.91 -3.45 20.03
C ILE A 15 -6.77 -4.87 20.61
N ASN A 16 -7.48 -5.83 20.05
CA ASN A 16 -7.42 -7.22 20.50
C ASN A 16 -6.00 -7.80 20.35
N LEU A 17 -5.37 -7.58 19.20
CA LEU A 17 -4.00 -8.05 18.94
C LEU A 17 -2.97 -7.33 19.82
N ALA A 18 -3.08 -6.01 19.97
CA ALA A 18 -2.22 -5.21 20.82
C ALA A 18 -2.23 -5.73 22.26
N ALA A 19 -3.41 -6.05 22.82
CA ALA A 19 -3.52 -6.67 24.13
C ALA A 19 -2.77 -8.02 24.20
N THR A 20 -2.84 -8.85 23.15
CA THR A 20 -2.07 -10.12 23.11
C THR A 20 -0.56 -9.93 23.01
N CYS A 21 -0.10 -8.75 22.58
CA CYS A 21 1.30 -8.34 22.55
C CYS A 21 1.74 -7.61 23.83
N GLY A 22 0.93 -7.61 24.90
CA GLY A 22 1.24 -6.89 26.14
C GLY A 22 1.03 -5.37 26.09
N LEU A 23 0.33 -4.88 25.05
CA LEU A 23 0.01 -3.47 24.85
C LEU A 23 -1.45 -3.18 25.30
N ASP A 24 -1.83 -3.63 26.49
CA ASP A 24 -3.18 -3.54 27.05
C ASP A 24 -3.44 -2.24 27.83
N ARG A 25 -2.40 -1.43 28.06
CA ARG A 25 -2.51 -0.14 28.75
C ARG A 25 -3.39 0.84 27.96
N PRO A 26 -4.22 1.67 28.64
CA PRO A 26 -5.13 2.61 27.97
C PRO A 26 -4.47 3.60 27.02
N CYS A 27 -3.19 3.91 27.19
CA CYS A 27 -2.45 4.82 26.31
C CYS A 27 -2.36 4.31 24.87
N PHE A 28 -2.28 3.00 24.63
CA PHE A 28 -2.21 2.44 23.28
C PHE A 28 -3.55 2.57 22.54
N THR A 29 -4.67 2.30 23.21
CA THR A 29 -6.00 2.55 22.63
C THR A 29 -6.21 4.04 22.34
N LYS A 30 -5.79 4.93 23.26
CA LYS A 30 -5.87 6.38 23.03
C LYS A 30 -5.01 6.83 21.85
N MET A 31 -3.83 6.23 21.67
CA MET A 31 -2.94 6.52 20.54
C MET A 31 -3.59 6.13 19.22
N LEU A 32 -4.15 4.92 19.12
CA LEU A 32 -4.92 4.48 17.95
C LEU A 32 -6.09 5.42 17.62
N ASP A 33 -6.87 5.78 18.63
CA ASP A 33 -8.01 6.69 18.47
C ASP A 33 -7.58 8.08 18.04
N TYR A 34 -6.45 8.55 18.57
CA TYR A 34 -5.85 9.81 18.17
C TYR A 34 -5.44 9.78 16.70
N THR A 35 -4.72 8.74 16.26
CA THR A 35 -4.33 8.54 14.85
C THR A 35 -5.54 8.54 13.92
N ILE A 36 -6.58 7.76 14.24
CA ILE A 36 -7.79 7.70 13.41
C ILE A 36 -8.44 9.08 13.31
N LYS A 37 -8.64 9.76 14.44
CA LYS A 37 -9.20 11.11 14.46
C LYS A 37 -8.36 12.08 13.64
N LEU A 38 -7.04 11.99 13.77
CA LEU A 38 -6.09 12.88 13.12
C LEU A 38 -6.19 12.76 11.59
N PHE A 39 -6.12 11.54 11.04
CA PHE A 39 -6.28 11.33 9.60
C PHE A 39 -7.65 11.78 9.08
N GLU A 40 -8.73 11.41 9.78
CA GLU A 40 -10.10 11.76 9.38
C GLU A 40 -10.31 13.28 9.36
N THR A 41 -9.82 14.00 10.38
CA THR A 41 -9.97 15.47 10.46
C THR A 41 -9.08 16.24 9.48
N GLN A 42 -8.02 15.63 8.96
CA GLN A 42 -7.12 16.23 7.97
C GLN A 42 -7.45 15.85 6.51
N GLY A 43 -8.61 15.22 6.28
CA GLY A 43 -9.02 14.83 4.93
C GLY A 43 -8.27 13.60 4.38
N LEU A 44 -7.56 12.87 5.24
CA LEU A 44 -6.84 11.63 4.93
C LEU A 44 -7.57 10.39 5.46
N GLY A 45 -8.87 10.55 5.73
CA GLY A 45 -9.76 9.48 6.12
C GLY A 45 -10.01 8.47 4.99
N LYS A 46 -10.95 7.55 5.22
CA LYS A 46 -11.27 6.46 4.27
C LYS A 46 -11.69 6.90 2.87
N GLU A 47 -12.23 8.11 2.74
CA GLU A 47 -12.70 8.67 1.46
C GLU A 47 -11.54 9.30 0.65
N TYR A 48 -10.34 9.40 1.22
CA TYR A 48 -9.16 9.85 0.50
C TYR A 48 -8.71 8.79 -0.51
N TYR A 49 -8.69 9.17 -1.79
CA TYR A 49 -8.34 8.26 -2.89
C TYR A 49 -6.87 7.82 -2.88
N GLY A 50 -5.96 8.65 -2.38
CA GLY A 50 -4.53 8.36 -2.37
C GLY A 50 -4.17 7.18 -1.45
N TYR A 51 -3.01 6.59 -1.72
CA TYR A 51 -2.52 5.39 -1.04
C TYR A 51 -2.35 5.60 0.48
N HIS A 52 -1.70 6.70 0.87
CA HIS A 52 -1.32 7.01 2.26
C HIS A 52 -2.50 7.66 3.01
N ASN A 53 -3.45 6.82 3.42
CA ASN A 53 -4.66 7.18 4.17
C ASN A 53 -4.82 6.33 5.44
N ILE A 54 -5.83 6.61 6.25
CA ILE A 54 -6.05 5.87 7.51
C ILE A 54 -6.21 4.36 7.33
N THR A 55 -6.75 3.89 6.21
CA THR A 55 -6.89 2.45 5.97
C THR A 55 -5.51 1.83 5.86
N HIS A 56 -4.59 2.47 5.13
CA HIS A 56 -3.22 2.01 5.00
C HIS A 56 -2.50 1.94 6.36
N GLU A 57 -2.53 3.00 7.18
CA GLU A 57 -1.88 2.98 8.51
C GLU A 57 -2.39 1.85 9.41
N LEU A 58 -3.71 1.64 9.41
CA LEU A 58 -4.32 0.58 10.21
C LEU A 58 -3.95 -0.81 9.68
N GLU A 59 -3.84 -0.97 8.37
CA GLU A 59 -3.36 -2.20 7.75
C GLU A 59 -1.91 -2.52 8.14
N VAL A 60 -1.01 -1.54 8.04
CA VAL A 60 0.40 -1.70 8.46
C VAL A 60 0.47 -2.03 9.96
N THR A 61 -0.25 -1.29 10.80
CA THR A 61 -0.30 -1.53 12.25
C THR A 61 -0.81 -2.94 12.60
N TYR A 62 -1.88 -3.38 11.92
CA TYR A 62 -2.44 -4.72 12.10
C TYR A 62 -1.44 -5.81 11.73
N VAL A 63 -0.77 -5.68 10.58
CA VAL A 63 0.25 -6.64 10.13
C VAL A 63 1.45 -6.63 11.08
N THR A 64 1.89 -5.46 11.56
CA THR A 64 2.95 -5.37 12.57
C THR A 64 2.63 -6.20 13.80
N LEU A 65 1.41 -6.08 14.33
CA LEU A 65 1.00 -6.86 15.51
C LEU A 65 0.90 -8.37 15.25
N ILE A 66 0.47 -8.79 14.05
CA ILE A 66 0.53 -10.21 13.64
C ILE A 66 1.97 -10.71 13.69
N VAL A 67 2.89 -9.96 13.10
CA VAL A 67 4.30 -10.34 12.98
C VAL A 67 4.95 -10.44 14.36
N LEU A 68 4.65 -9.48 15.24
CA LEU A 68 5.13 -9.47 16.63
C LEU A 68 4.61 -10.63 17.48
N LYS A 69 3.49 -11.27 17.11
CA LYS A 69 2.97 -12.44 17.82
C LYS A 69 3.71 -13.74 17.45
N TRP A 70 4.47 -13.75 16.36
CA TRP A 70 5.13 -14.97 15.90
C TRP A 70 6.31 -15.34 16.80
N LYS A 71 6.25 -16.53 17.43
CA LYS A 71 7.21 -16.98 18.45
C LYS A 71 8.68 -16.82 18.05
N SER A 72 9.03 -17.09 16.80
CA SER A 72 10.43 -16.97 16.36
C SER A 72 10.92 -15.51 16.32
N ILE A 73 10.03 -14.57 16.02
CA ILE A 73 10.33 -13.13 16.02
C ILE A 73 10.33 -12.59 17.45
N VAL A 74 9.37 -13.03 18.27
CA VAL A 74 9.31 -12.71 19.71
C VAL A 74 10.63 -13.04 20.40
N ASN A 75 11.28 -14.16 20.05
CA ASN A 75 12.55 -14.53 20.66
C ASN A 75 13.73 -13.63 20.23
N SER A 76 13.58 -12.82 19.18
CA SER A 76 14.61 -11.92 18.64
C SER A 76 14.37 -10.44 18.96
N ILE A 77 13.20 -10.10 19.51
CA ILE A 77 12.77 -8.74 19.82
C ILE A 77 12.35 -8.69 21.28
N LYS A 78 12.81 -7.68 22.03
CA LYS A 78 12.38 -7.49 23.41
C LYS A 78 10.90 -7.13 23.42
N GLU A 79 10.09 -7.80 24.24
CA GLU A 79 8.64 -7.53 24.31
C GLU A 79 8.33 -6.08 24.68
N ASP A 80 9.13 -5.47 25.56
CA ASP A 80 8.99 -4.04 25.91
C ASP A 80 9.20 -3.12 24.70
N ASP A 81 9.86 -3.56 23.62
CA ASP A 81 10.09 -2.75 22.42
C ASP A 81 8.95 -2.87 21.38
N PHE A 82 7.95 -3.74 21.61
CA PHE A 82 6.76 -3.83 20.76
C PHE A 82 5.99 -2.50 20.68
N LYS A 83 6.01 -1.73 21.77
CA LYS A 83 5.42 -0.38 21.83
C LYS A 83 6.02 0.57 20.79
N TYR A 84 7.32 0.44 20.47
CA TYR A 84 7.97 1.29 19.48
C TYR A 84 7.51 0.96 18.06
N LEU A 85 7.44 -0.33 17.72
CA LEU A 85 6.92 -0.77 16.42
C LEU A 85 5.43 -0.43 16.25
N TYR A 86 4.64 -0.57 17.30
CA TYR A 86 3.24 -0.16 17.30
C TYR A 86 3.08 1.34 17.04
N ALA A 87 3.80 2.18 17.77
CA ALA A 87 3.74 3.63 17.59
C ALA A 87 4.28 4.05 16.21
N ALA A 88 5.41 3.50 15.77
CA ALA A 88 5.98 3.80 14.46
C ALA A 88 5.01 3.42 13.33
N ALA A 89 4.41 2.23 13.38
CA ALA A 89 3.44 1.78 12.38
C ALA A 89 2.18 2.67 12.28
N LEU A 90 1.76 3.30 13.38
CA LEU A 90 0.61 4.21 13.39
C LEU A 90 0.89 5.58 12.77
N PHE A 91 2.15 5.99 12.67
CA PHE A 91 2.51 7.36 12.30
C PHE A 91 3.51 7.45 11.14
N HIS A 92 4.00 6.34 10.60
CA HIS A 92 5.11 6.36 9.65
C HIS A 92 4.85 7.20 8.39
N ASP A 93 3.59 7.28 7.98
CA ASP A 93 3.15 7.97 6.76
C ASP A 93 2.22 9.16 7.06
N PHE A 94 2.12 9.58 8.32
CA PHE A 94 1.34 10.77 8.68
C PHE A 94 2.10 12.07 8.39
N ASP A 95 1.92 12.57 7.18
CA ASP A 95 2.31 13.93 6.78
C ASP A 95 1.08 14.86 6.79
N PRO A 96 0.96 15.80 7.74
CA PRO A 96 -0.17 16.73 7.80
C PRO A 96 -0.13 17.83 6.73
N GLN A 97 1.02 18.08 6.10
CA GLN A 97 1.15 19.14 5.09
C GLN A 97 0.73 18.65 3.72
N LYS A 98 0.87 17.35 3.42
CA LYS A 98 0.55 16.71 2.13
C LYS A 98 0.93 17.59 0.93
N SER A 99 2.16 18.12 0.94
CA SER A 99 2.67 18.91 -0.18
C SER A 99 2.73 18.07 -1.47
N VAL A 100 2.85 16.76 -1.33
CA VAL A 100 2.75 15.72 -2.36
C VAL A 100 2.01 14.49 -1.81
N ASP A 101 1.53 13.61 -2.68
CA ASP A 101 0.77 12.41 -2.30
C ASP A 101 1.58 11.44 -1.40
N LYS A 102 2.86 11.24 -1.74
CA LYS A 102 3.82 10.48 -0.92
C LYS A 102 4.26 11.34 0.28
N PRO A 103 4.11 10.87 1.53
CA PRO A 103 4.58 11.56 2.72
C PRO A 103 6.06 11.93 2.62
N HIS A 104 6.41 13.11 3.13
CA HIS A 104 7.80 13.51 3.29
C HIS A 104 8.24 13.21 4.72
N GLU A 105 9.29 12.41 4.90
CA GLU A 105 9.73 11.91 6.21
C GLU A 105 10.04 13.08 7.18
N ASP A 106 10.64 14.16 6.68
CA ASP A 106 10.88 15.39 7.48
C ASP A 106 9.59 16.02 8.03
N ASN A 107 8.48 15.99 7.27
CA ASN A 107 7.20 16.51 7.74
C ASN A 107 6.60 15.61 8.83
N VAL A 108 6.73 14.30 8.68
CA VAL A 108 6.32 13.31 9.68
C VAL A 108 7.09 13.57 10.98
N ILE A 109 8.42 13.67 10.92
CA ILE A 109 9.29 13.94 12.07
C ILE A 109 8.95 15.27 12.74
N LYS A 110 8.75 16.33 11.93
CA LYS A 110 8.36 17.64 12.44
C LYS A 110 7.01 17.58 13.15
N PHE A 111 6.06 16.82 12.64
CA PHE A 111 4.78 16.62 13.31
C PHE A 111 4.97 15.89 14.65
N LEU A 112 5.68 14.75 14.66
CA LEU A 112 5.93 13.96 15.86
C LEU A 112 6.53 14.78 17.00
N THR A 113 7.45 15.69 16.66
CA THR A 113 8.16 16.52 17.63
C THR A 113 7.42 17.78 18.08
N SER A 114 6.40 18.22 17.32
CA SER A 114 5.66 19.46 17.61
C SER A 114 4.27 19.24 18.19
N ASP A 115 3.65 18.08 17.96
CA ASP A 115 2.32 17.78 18.47
C ASP A 115 2.35 17.46 19.99
N THR A 116 1.77 18.34 20.79
CA THR A 116 1.77 18.21 22.25
C THR A 116 0.93 17.04 22.75
N SER A 117 -0.17 16.71 22.05
CA SER A 117 -1.06 15.61 22.43
C SER A 117 -0.36 14.28 22.23
N LEU A 118 0.32 14.14 21.10
CA LEU A 118 1.13 12.97 20.77
C LEU A 118 2.34 12.84 21.68
N GLY A 119 3.02 13.95 21.97
CA GLY A 119 4.10 13.98 22.96
C GLY A 119 3.65 13.49 24.35
N GLN A 120 2.42 13.80 24.77
CA GLN A 120 1.86 13.27 26.01
C GLN A 120 1.54 11.76 25.91
N LEU A 121 0.98 11.30 24.79
CA LEU A 121 0.72 9.87 24.56
C LEU A 121 2.01 9.04 24.59
N PHE A 122 3.11 9.56 24.03
CA PHE A 122 4.43 8.90 24.09
C PHE A 122 4.95 8.82 25.52
N LYS A 123 4.84 9.90 26.30
CA LYS A 123 5.20 9.88 27.73
C LYS A 123 4.38 8.86 28.52
N ASP A 124 3.06 8.85 28.33
CA ASP A 124 2.16 7.92 29.01
C ASP A 124 2.50 6.46 28.68
N ALA A 125 2.93 6.18 27.45
CA ALA A 125 3.36 4.86 26.99
C ALA A 125 4.82 4.52 27.33
N ASN A 126 5.57 5.41 27.98
CA ASN A 126 7.01 5.26 28.23
C ASN A 126 7.81 4.98 26.95
N LEU A 127 7.56 5.80 25.92
CA LEU A 127 8.24 5.77 24.62
C LEU A 127 9.28 6.89 24.53
N ASP A 128 10.48 6.53 24.09
CA ASP A 128 11.45 7.48 23.54
C ASP A 128 11.08 7.84 22.10
N ILE A 129 10.70 9.10 21.87
CA ILE A 129 10.35 9.62 20.54
C ILE A 129 11.47 9.45 19.51
N ASN A 130 12.75 9.51 19.93
CA ASN A 130 13.87 9.36 19.02
C ASN A 130 13.92 7.96 18.41
N ILE A 131 13.55 6.94 19.18
CA ILE A 131 13.46 5.57 18.68
C ILE A 131 12.31 5.44 17.67
N ILE A 132 11.16 6.06 17.93
CA ILE A 132 10.04 6.09 16.98
C ILE A 132 10.48 6.74 15.66
N MET A 133 11.17 7.88 15.74
CA MET A 133 11.69 8.56 14.55
C MET A 133 12.71 7.72 13.79
N VAL A 134 13.59 6.98 14.47
CA VAL A 134 14.53 6.03 13.81
C VAL A 134 13.76 4.96 13.03
N LEU A 135 12.75 4.35 13.64
CA LEU A 135 11.96 3.31 12.98
C LEU A 135 11.25 3.85 11.73
N ILE A 136 10.68 5.04 11.80
CA ILE A 136 10.00 5.71 10.68
C ILE A 136 11.01 6.13 9.60
N LEU A 137 12.12 6.78 9.97
CA LEU A 137 13.17 7.13 9.01
C LEU A 137 13.66 5.90 8.25
N ARG A 138 13.76 4.75 8.92
CA ARG A 138 14.22 3.51 8.30
C ARG A 138 13.19 2.89 7.34
N THR A 139 11.93 3.35 7.32
CA THR A 139 10.94 2.96 6.29
C THR A 139 11.12 3.69 4.95
N THR A 140 12.01 4.70 4.89
CA THR A 140 12.35 5.41 3.65
C THR A 140 12.59 4.43 2.50
N TYR A 141 11.83 4.57 1.42
CA TYR A 141 11.94 3.72 0.23
C TYR A 141 12.06 4.53 -1.07
N PRO A 142 12.98 4.15 -1.98
CA PRO A 142 13.95 3.06 -1.84
C PRO A 142 15.09 3.41 -0.88
N TRP A 143 15.59 2.43 -0.11
CA TRP A 143 16.71 2.59 0.82
C TRP A 143 18.07 2.64 0.08
N ARG A 144 18.26 3.65 -0.78
CA ARG A 144 19.49 3.85 -1.58
C ARG A 144 19.66 5.31 -2.02
N GLY A 145 20.89 5.69 -2.36
CA GLY A 145 21.24 7.02 -2.87
C GLY A 145 20.96 8.13 -1.86
N GLU A 146 20.67 9.34 -2.35
CA GLU A 146 20.47 10.55 -1.54
C GLU A 146 19.37 10.38 -0.47
N LEU A 147 18.30 9.63 -0.76
CA LEU A 147 17.24 9.36 0.21
C LEU A 147 17.75 8.59 1.43
N LYS A 148 18.60 7.58 1.20
CA LYS A 148 19.24 6.80 2.27
C LYS A 148 20.20 7.68 3.06
N GLU A 149 21.05 8.43 2.39
CA GLU A 149 22.06 9.29 3.03
C GLU A 149 21.38 10.31 3.96
N HIS A 150 20.34 10.99 3.47
CA HIS A 150 19.54 11.93 4.27
C HIS A 150 18.87 11.25 5.48
N ALA A 151 18.29 10.06 5.28
CA ALA A 151 17.67 9.32 6.38
C ALA A 151 18.72 8.88 7.42
N GLU A 152 19.89 8.40 7.00
CA GLU A 152 20.99 7.98 7.88
C GLU A 152 21.53 9.15 8.71
N GLU A 153 21.66 10.35 8.13
CA GLU A 153 22.05 11.55 8.87
C GLU A 153 21.06 11.91 9.98
N GLN A 154 19.75 11.80 9.71
CA GLN A 154 18.73 12.05 10.71
C GLN A 154 18.66 10.95 11.78
N ILE A 155 18.81 9.70 11.38
CA ILE A 155 18.90 8.55 12.29
C ILE A 155 20.07 8.71 13.26
N ALA A 156 21.25 9.14 12.78
CA ALA A 156 22.41 9.37 13.63
C ALA A 156 22.12 10.41 14.74
N LYS A 157 21.45 11.52 14.38
CA LYS A 157 21.03 12.55 15.35
C LYS A 157 20.04 12.01 16.38
N CYS A 158 19.08 11.18 15.96
CA CYS A 158 18.14 10.53 16.85
C CYS A 158 18.86 9.59 17.82
N PHE A 159 19.82 8.79 17.32
CA PHE A 159 20.59 7.89 18.17
C PHE A 159 21.44 8.61 19.20
N ASP A 160 22.04 9.74 18.85
CA ASP A 160 22.83 10.55 19.78
C ASP A 160 21.96 11.26 20.84
N SER A 161 20.67 11.47 20.52
CA SER A 161 19.71 12.15 21.40
C SER A 161 18.96 11.20 22.35
N SER A 162 18.90 9.90 22.01
CA SER A 162 18.24 8.89 22.84
C SER A 162 19.16 8.37 23.95
N PRO A 163 18.73 8.36 25.23
CA PRO A 163 19.49 7.72 26.30
C PRO A 163 19.65 6.20 26.12
N ILE A 164 18.86 5.56 25.27
CA ILE A 164 18.92 4.12 25.02
C ILE A 164 20.08 3.77 24.07
N THR A 165 20.38 4.66 23.11
CA THR A 165 21.31 4.35 22.01
C THR A 165 22.56 5.22 21.98
N LYS A 166 22.58 6.36 22.67
CA LYS A 166 23.68 7.34 22.60
C LYS A 166 25.04 6.70 22.82
N ASP A 167 25.16 5.85 23.83
CA ASP A 167 26.42 5.21 24.22
C ASP A 167 26.39 3.69 23.98
N SER A 168 25.48 3.19 23.13
CA SER A 168 25.32 1.75 22.85
C SER A 168 25.21 1.46 21.35
N PRO A 169 26.32 1.09 20.69
CA PRO A 169 26.30 0.65 19.29
C PRO A 169 25.39 -0.56 19.07
N GLU A 170 25.36 -1.50 20.02
CA GLU A 170 24.49 -2.68 19.97
C GLU A 170 23.00 -2.27 19.90
N MET A 171 22.57 -1.28 20.70
CA MET A 171 21.20 -0.80 20.65
C MET A 171 20.91 -0.01 19.35
N ARG A 172 21.89 0.70 18.78
CA ARG A 172 21.73 1.35 17.46
C ARG A 172 21.45 0.31 16.37
N ASP A 173 22.27 -0.74 16.30
CA ASP A 173 22.09 -1.83 15.33
C ASP A 173 20.76 -2.57 15.53
N TYR A 174 20.38 -2.80 16.79
CA TYR A 174 19.10 -3.39 17.15
C TYR A 174 17.91 -2.59 16.61
N TYR A 175 17.85 -1.28 16.86
CA TYR A 175 16.75 -0.44 16.37
C TYR A 175 16.81 -0.20 14.86
N MET A 176 17.99 -0.20 14.24
CA MET A 176 18.11 -0.24 12.78
C MET A 176 17.47 -1.49 12.19
N ARG A 177 17.66 -2.66 12.83
CA ARG A 177 17.03 -3.91 12.40
C ARG A 177 15.51 -3.89 12.61
N LEU A 178 15.03 -3.31 13.70
CA LEU A 178 13.58 -3.12 13.93
C LEU A 178 12.96 -2.18 12.88
N GLY A 179 13.66 -1.11 12.51
CA GLY A 179 13.19 -0.21 11.46
C GLY A 179 13.15 -0.89 10.09
N TRP A 180 14.15 -1.74 9.80
CA TRP A 180 14.15 -2.56 8.60
C TRP A 180 12.99 -3.56 8.59
N LEU A 181 12.72 -4.20 9.72
CA LEU A 181 11.54 -5.06 9.90
C LEU A 181 10.25 -4.30 9.59
N LEU A 182 10.05 -3.11 10.18
CA LEU A 182 8.86 -2.29 9.92
C LEU A 182 8.73 -1.91 8.43
N SER A 183 9.84 -1.53 7.80
CA SER A 183 9.87 -1.22 6.36
C SER A 183 9.40 -2.39 5.50
N VAL A 184 9.80 -3.62 5.84
CA VAL A 184 9.37 -4.81 5.11
C VAL A 184 7.93 -5.19 5.46
N ILE A 185 7.50 -4.98 6.71
CA ILE A 185 6.11 -5.22 7.14
C ILE A 185 5.13 -4.34 6.36
N ASP A 186 5.40 -3.05 6.23
CA ASP A 186 4.59 -2.13 5.43
C ASP A 186 4.44 -2.66 3.98
N ARG A 187 5.59 -2.90 3.36
CA ARG A 187 5.70 -3.32 1.96
C ARG A 187 5.10 -4.69 1.65
N VAL A 188 5.21 -5.66 2.55
CA VAL A 188 4.58 -6.99 2.42
C VAL A 188 3.11 -6.94 2.83
N GLY A 189 2.81 -6.21 3.90
CA GLY A 189 1.49 -6.06 4.49
C GLY A 189 0.46 -5.61 3.47
N GLY A 190 0.77 -4.53 2.73
CA GLY A 190 -0.09 -4.02 1.67
C GLY A 190 -0.54 -5.08 0.66
N TYR A 191 0.39 -5.90 0.16
CA TYR A 191 0.09 -6.94 -0.84
C TYR A 191 -0.39 -8.27 -0.26
N SER A 192 -0.52 -8.40 1.06
CA SER A 192 -0.91 -9.66 1.73
C SER A 192 -2.38 -9.69 2.20
N LEU A 193 -3.03 -8.53 2.27
CA LEU A 193 -4.34 -8.38 2.91
C LEU A 193 -5.55 -8.59 1.98
N GLY A 194 -5.33 -8.78 0.68
CA GLY A 194 -6.40 -9.02 -0.29
C GLY A 194 -5.92 -9.80 -1.50
N ASP A 195 -6.81 -9.99 -2.46
CA ASP A 195 -6.51 -10.69 -3.71
C ASP A 195 -5.70 -9.81 -4.68
N PHE A 196 -5.47 -10.33 -5.89
CA PHE A 196 -4.73 -9.62 -6.92
C PHE A 196 -5.39 -8.30 -7.35
N ALA A 197 -6.71 -8.16 -7.26
CA ALA A 197 -7.39 -6.92 -7.60
C ALA A 197 -7.01 -5.80 -6.62
N LYS A 198 -6.94 -6.11 -5.32
CA LYS A 198 -6.40 -5.18 -4.31
C LYS A 198 -4.94 -4.83 -4.59
N ALA A 199 -4.12 -5.83 -4.92
CA ALA A 199 -2.71 -5.61 -5.25
C ALA A 199 -2.53 -4.67 -6.45
N MET A 200 -3.35 -4.82 -7.49
CA MET A 200 -3.34 -3.95 -8.67
C MET A 200 -3.79 -2.52 -8.34
N ASP A 201 -4.86 -2.36 -7.56
CA ASP A 201 -5.33 -1.05 -7.10
C ASP A 201 -4.23 -0.30 -6.32
N MET A 202 -3.55 -1.00 -5.42
CA MET A 202 -2.39 -0.45 -4.69
C MET A 202 -1.27 -0.02 -5.61
N ALA A 203 -0.88 -0.85 -6.59
CA ALA A 203 0.17 -0.50 -7.54
C ALA A 203 -0.20 0.74 -8.37
N LYS A 204 -1.48 0.89 -8.76
CA LYS A 204 -2.00 2.09 -9.44
C LYS A 204 -1.95 3.33 -8.56
N LYS A 205 -2.37 3.24 -7.29
CA LYS A 205 -2.32 4.36 -6.34
C LYS A 205 -0.88 4.79 -6.03
N ASN A 206 0.04 3.84 -5.88
CA ASN A 206 1.46 4.13 -5.72
C ASN A 206 2.06 4.78 -6.97
N ALA A 207 1.71 4.29 -8.16
CA ALA A 207 2.15 4.91 -9.41
C ALA A 207 1.62 6.34 -9.56
N HIS A 208 0.37 6.61 -9.14
CA HIS A 208 -0.17 7.96 -9.08
C HIS A 208 0.63 8.85 -8.13
N ALA A 209 0.87 8.39 -6.90
CA ALA A 209 1.63 9.14 -5.90
C ALA A 209 3.06 9.48 -6.34
N LEU A 210 3.66 8.62 -7.17
CA LEU A 210 5.00 8.78 -7.72
C LEU A 210 5.04 9.42 -9.12
N ALA A 211 3.88 9.87 -9.64
CA ALA A 211 3.72 10.43 -10.98
C ALA A 211 4.27 9.52 -12.11
N TRP A 212 4.14 8.21 -11.96
CA TRP A 212 4.55 7.25 -12.97
C TRP A 212 3.54 7.18 -14.11
N HIS A 213 4.06 7.12 -15.34
CA HIS A 213 3.22 6.78 -16.49
C HIS A 213 2.66 5.35 -16.33
N PRO A 214 1.37 5.09 -16.63
CA PRO A 214 0.74 3.78 -16.41
C PRO A 214 1.48 2.59 -17.05
N SER A 215 2.17 2.81 -18.17
CA SER A 215 2.97 1.78 -18.85
C SER A 215 4.16 1.25 -18.03
N PHE A 216 4.50 1.89 -16.91
CA PHE A 216 5.56 1.42 -16.02
C PHE A 216 5.05 0.63 -14.83
N ILE A 217 3.74 0.62 -14.54
CA ILE A 217 3.18 0.01 -13.33
C ILE A 217 3.64 -1.44 -13.21
N VAL A 218 3.36 -2.27 -14.21
CA VAL A 218 3.70 -3.70 -14.17
C VAL A 218 5.21 -3.92 -14.07
N LYS A 219 6.00 -3.25 -14.91
CA LYS A 219 7.48 -3.37 -14.90
C LYS A 219 8.08 -2.97 -13.55
N ARG A 220 7.60 -1.89 -12.95
CA ARG A 220 8.08 -1.39 -11.66
C ARG A 220 7.61 -2.25 -10.50
N SER A 221 6.38 -2.77 -10.54
CA SER A 221 5.88 -3.74 -9.57
C SER A 221 6.71 -5.02 -9.58
N VAL A 222 7.07 -5.56 -10.76
CA VAL A 222 7.97 -6.72 -10.83
C VAL A 222 9.32 -6.42 -10.19
N ALA A 223 9.95 -5.30 -10.55
CA ALA A 223 11.23 -4.90 -9.94
C ALA A 223 11.12 -4.73 -8.41
N TYR A 224 10.00 -4.17 -7.93
CA TYR A 224 9.73 -4.02 -6.50
C TYR A 224 9.66 -5.37 -5.78
N PHE A 225 8.97 -6.37 -6.35
CA PHE A 225 8.91 -7.71 -5.76
C PHE A 225 10.25 -8.45 -5.88
N GLU A 226 11.00 -8.27 -6.96
CA GLU A 226 12.34 -8.82 -7.11
C GLU A 226 13.31 -8.25 -6.08
N ASP A 227 13.24 -6.94 -5.80
CA ASP A 227 14.03 -6.32 -4.74
C ASP A 227 13.70 -6.93 -3.37
N LEU A 228 12.41 -7.11 -3.04
CA LEU A 228 11.98 -7.75 -1.78
C LEU A 228 12.44 -9.20 -1.67
N LEU A 229 12.26 -9.99 -2.72
CA LEU A 229 12.51 -11.44 -2.71
C LEU A 229 13.98 -11.82 -2.85
N ASN A 230 14.81 -10.95 -3.44
CA ASN A 230 16.22 -11.26 -3.69
C ASN A 230 17.18 -10.42 -2.83
N ILE A 231 16.94 -9.11 -2.72
CA ILE A 231 17.85 -8.19 -2.01
C ILE A 231 17.52 -8.15 -0.52
N GLU A 232 16.24 -8.09 -0.17
CA GLU A 232 15.76 -8.03 1.22
C GLU A 232 15.19 -9.37 1.70
N SER A 233 15.64 -10.47 1.10
CA SER A 233 15.11 -11.82 1.28
C SER A 233 15.07 -12.26 2.74
N GLU A 234 16.13 -12.02 3.53
CA GLU A 234 16.18 -12.38 4.96
C GLU A 234 14.97 -11.84 5.72
N MET A 235 14.71 -10.53 5.58
CA MET A 235 13.63 -9.88 6.31
C MET A 235 12.27 -10.18 5.68
N CYS A 236 12.21 -10.29 4.34
CA CYS A 236 10.99 -10.68 3.63
C CYS A 236 10.50 -12.08 4.06
N GLU A 237 11.40 -13.08 4.10
CA GLU A 237 11.10 -14.43 4.58
C GLU A 237 10.68 -14.41 6.05
N THR A 238 11.37 -13.63 6.89
CA THR A 238 11.03 -13.47 8.30
C THR A 238 9.59 -12.99 8.48
N VAL A 239 9.19 -11.93 7.75
CA VAL A 239 7.82 -11.41 7.78
C VAL A 239 6.83 -12.43 7.23
N LEU A 240 7.09 -13.03 6.06
CA LEU A 240 6.19 -14.01 5.44
C LEU A 240 5.95 -15.23 6.36
N HIS A 241 6.97 -15.74 7.03
CA HIS A 241 6.84 -16.85 7.97
C HIS A 241 5.93 -16.52 9.15
N ALA A 242 5.91 -15.27 9.59
CA ALA A 242 5.06 -14.81 10.67
C ALA A 242 3.59 -14.61 10.27
N LEU A 243 3.31 -14.39 8.98
CA LEU A 243 1.94 -14.18 8.50
C LEU A 243 1.10 -15.47 8.49
N PRO A 244 -0.24 -15.38 8.61
CA PRO A 244 -1.14 -16.49 8.32
C PRO A 244 -0.98 -17.02 6.89
N LYS A 245 -1.34 -18.30 6.70
CA LYS A 245 -1.22 -18.99 5.39
C LYS A 245 -1.92 -18.23 4.26
N ASP A 246 -3.12 -17.73 4.50
CA ASP A 246 -3.89 -17.04 3.47
C ASP A 246 -3.25 -15.70 3.07
N MET A 247 -2.66 -14.97 4.02
CA MET A 247 -1.95 -13.71 3.74
C MET A 247 -0.66 -13.94 2.94
N ARG A 248 0.11 -14.99 3.29
CA ARG A 248 1.24 -15.43 2.47
C ARG A 248 0.82 -15.79 1.05
N LYS A 249 -0.30 -16.52 0.91
CA LYS A 249 -0.83 -16.91 -0.38
C LYS A 249 -1.17 -15.68 -1.21
N ASN A 250 -1.90 -14.72 -0.64
CA ASN A 250 -2.23 -13.45 -1.29
C ASN A 250 -0.99 -12.70 -1.79
N PHE A 251 0.06 -12.60 -0.96
CA PHE A 251 1.31 -11.97 -1.36
C PHE A 251 1.95 -12.67 -2.56
N MET A 252 2.05 -14.01 -2.53
CA MET A 252 2.62 -14.77 -3.65
C MET A 252 1.74 -14.76 -4.90
N ASP A 253 0.42 -14.73 -4.75
CA ASP A 253 -0.53 -14.52 -5.85
C ASP A 253 -0.33 -13.14 -6.48
N ALA A 254 -0.03 -12.11 -5.67
CA ALA A 254 0.31 -10.78 -6.17
C ALA A 254 1.61 -10.81 -6.99
N VAL A 255 2.69 -11.38 -6.44
CA VAL A 255 3.98 -11.54 -7.14
C VAL A 255 3.79 -12.23 -8.49
N THR A 256 3.13 -13.40 -8.48
CA THR A 256 2.90 -14.18 -9.71
C THR A 256 1.97 -13.48 -10.69
N GLY A 257 0.95 -12.77 -10.20
CA GLY A 257 0.06 -11.95 -11.03
C GLY A 257 0.81 -10.86 -11.80
N PHE A 258 1.70 -10.11 -11.14
CA PHE A 258 2.52 -9.10 -11.82
C PHE A 258 3.55 -9.68 -12.79
N LEU A 259 4.15 -10.84 -12.47
CA LEU A 259 5.03 -11.54 -13.40
C LEU A 259 4.28 -12.01 -14.66
N ASN A 260 3.07 -12.53 -14.49
CA ASN A 260 2.20 -12.93 -15.61
C ASN A 260 1.84 -11.73 -16.48
N LEU A 261 1.46 -10.59 -15.88
CA LEU A 261 1.21 -9.36 -16.62
C LEU A 261 2.46 -8.90 -17.37
N ARG A 262 3.64 -8.99 -16.76
CA ARG A 262 4.90 -8.61 -17.41
C ARG A 262 5.21 -9.51 -18.60
N GLN A 263 4.96 -10.81 -18.48
CA GLN A 263 5.10 -11.75 -19.58
C GLN A 263 4.12 -11.40 -20.72
N GLN A 264 2.88 -11.04 -20.40
CA GLN A 264 1.90 -10.60 -21.39
C GLN A 264 2.33 -9.31 -22.10
N GLU A 265 2.86 -8.30 -21.39
CA GLU A 265 3.40 -7.09 -22.00
C GLU A 265 4.53 -7.39 -22.99
N ILE A 266 5.46 -8.28 -22.62
CA ILE A 266 6.57 -8.70 -23.50
C ILE A 266 6.02 -9.42 -24.73
N LYS A 267 5.03 -10.30 -24.56
CA LYS A 267 4.38 -10.99 -25.68
C LYS A 267 3.69 -10.01 -26.63
N ILE A 268 2.90 -9.07 -26.11
CA ILE A 268 2.24 -8.04 -26.92
C ILE A 268 3.26 -7.20 -27.68
N HIS A 269 4.37 -6.81 -27.02
CA HIS A 269 5.44 -6.07 -27.67
C HIS A 269 6.10 -6.89 -28.79
N SER A 270 6.33 -8.18 -28.55
CA SER A 270 6.85 -9.11 -29.56
C SER A 270 5.89 -9.25 -30.74
N ASP A 271 4.59 -9.42 -30.49
CA ASP A 271 3.57 -9.52 -31.53
C ASP A 271 3.48 -8.24 -32.37
N TYR A 272 3.67 -7.08 -31.74
CA TYR A 272 3.79 -5.80 -32.45
C TYR A 272 5.05 -5.75 -33.33
N LEU A 273 6.23 -6.08 -32.79
CA LEU A 273 7.51 -6.03 -33.53
C LEU A 273 7.54 -6.98 -34.73
N TYR A 274 6.86 -8.12 -34.63
CA TYR A 274 6.76 -9.10 -35.71
C TYR A 274 5.54 -8.86 -36.62
N GLU A 275 4.86 -7.72 -36.50
CA GLU A 275 3.67 -7.34 -37.29
C GLU A 275 2.51 -8.36 -37.19
N ASN A 276 2.48 -9.15 -36.12
CA ASN A 276 1.42 -10.13 -35.83
C ASN A 276 0.21 -9.48 -35.12
N LEU A 277 0.39 -8.29 -34.54
CA LEU A 277 -0.66 -7.58 -33.84
C LEU A 277 -1.51 -6.74 -34.79
N ARG A 278 -2.71 -7.24 -35.12
CA ARG A 278 -3.70 -6.50 -35.91
C ARG A 278 -4.72 -5.82 -34.99
N LEU A 279 -4.88 -4.51 -35.11
CA LEU A 279 -5.92 -3.75 -34.41
C LEU A 279 -7.06 -3.38 -35.38
N VAL A 280 -8.31 -3.66 -34.98
CA VAL A 280 -9.49 -3.49 -35.82
C VAL A 280 -10.53 -2.64 -35.10
N PRO A 281 -10.82 -1.40 -35.56
CA PRO A 281 -11.93 -0.63 -35.04
C PRO A 281 -13.28 -1.18 -35.54
N LYS A 282 -14.31 -1.16 -34.69
CA LYS A 282 -15.67 -1.61 -35.04
C LYS A 282 -16.72 -0.72 -34.40
N ILE A 283 -17.59 -0.14 -35.24
CA ILE A 283 -18.82 0.51 -34.78
C ILE A 283 -19.82 -0.59 -34.42
N GLU A 284 -20.29 -0.56 -33.18
CA GLU A 284 -21.11 -1.64 -32.62
C GLU A 284 -22.60 -1.41 -32.86
N ALA A 285 -23.26 -2.43 -33.39
CA ALA A 285 -24.69 -2.41 -33.63
C ALA A 285 -25.48 -2.52 -32.32
N MET A 286 -26.71 -1.98 -32.31
CA MET A 286 -27.63 -2.06 -31.15
C MET A 286 -27.83 -3.49 -30.65
N ARG A 287 -27.87 -4.47 -31.55
CA ARG A 287 -27.94 -5.89 -31.19
C ARG A 287 -26.81 -6.31 -30.25
N SER A 288 -25.56 -5.98 -30.56
CA SER A 288 -24.40 -6.34 -29.74
C SER A 288 -24.42 -5.61 -28.40
N ARG A 289 -24.92 -4.37 -28.39
CA ARG A 289 -24.94 -3.50 -27.20
C ARG A 289 -25.92 -3.97 -26.12
N LEU A 290 -26.91 -4.79 -26.50
CA LEU A 290 -27.87 -5.41 -25.58
C LEU A 290 -27.40 -6.79 -25.07
N ASP A 291 -26.29 -7.30 -25.60
CA ASP A 291 -25.70 -8.55 -25.14
C ASP A 291 -25.00 -8.35 -23.79
N LYS A 292 -25.28 -9.24 -22.83
CA LYS A 292 -24.80 -9.10 -21.45
C LYS A 292 -23.30 -9.33 -21.34
N ASP A 293 -22.73 -10.25 -22.13
CA ASP A 293 -21.30 -10.55 -22.10
C ASP A 293 -20.51 -9.41 -22.75
N PHE A 294 -21.04 -8.83 -23.82
CA PHE A 294 -20.52 -7.60 -24.40
C PHE A 294 -20.51 -6.42 -23.41
N GLN A 295 -21.63 -6.19 -22.71
CA GLN A 295 -21.70 -5.15 -21.68
C GLN A 295 -20.73 -5.41 -20.52
N ALA A 296 -20.60 -6.68 -20.09
CA ALA A 296 -19.66 -7.07 -19.06
C ALA A 296 -18.21 -6.76 -19.46
N GLY A 297 -17.80 -7.14 -20.67
CA GLY A 297 -16.44 -6.86 -21.17
C GLY A 297 -16.13 -5.37 -21.29
N LEU A 298 -17.10 -4.54 -21.71
CA LEU A 298 -16.91 -3.07 -21.70
C LEU A 298 -16.83 -2.49 -20.29
N PHE A 299 -17.62 -3.05 -19.37
CA PHE A 299 -17.62 -2.62 -17.98
C PHE A 299 -16.32 -3.02 -17.25
N GLU A 300 -15.70 -4.14 -17.62
CA GLU A 300 -14.36 -4.50 -17.12
C GLU A 300 -13.32 -3.44 -17.52
N ILE A 301 -13.28 -3.05 -18.80
CA ILE A 301 -12.40 -1.96 -19.27
C ILE A 301 -12.75 -0.64 -18.58
N TYR A 302 -14.03 -0.38 -18.33
CA TYR A 302 -14.49 0.81 -17.61
C TYR A 302 -13.95 0.87 -16.17
N ASN A 303 -13.97 -0.27 -15.47
CA ASN A 303 -13.51 -0.38 -14.08
C ASN A 303 -12.00 -0.20 -13.94
N GLU A 304 -11.24 -0.19 -15.04
CA GLU A 304 -9.82 0.16 -15.02
C GLU A 304 -9.58 1.65 -14.77
N LEU A 305 -10.60 2.51 -14.94
CA LEU A 305 -10.52 3.94 -14.63
C LEU A 305 -10.37 4.18 -13.11
N PRO A 306 -9.64 5.23 -12.69
CA PRO A 306 -9.66 5.70 -11.30
C PRO A 306 -11.08 5.90 -10.77
N THR A 307 -11.33 5.53 -9.51
CA THR A 307 -12.65 5.64 -8.86
C THR A 307 -13.33 7.01 -9.04
N PRO A 308 -12.64 8.16 -8.97
CA PRO A 308 -13.28 9.46 -9.19
C PRO A 308 -13.84 9.68 -10.61
N LEU A 309 -13.38 8.90 -11.59
CA LEU A 309 -13.86 8.92 -12.97
C LEU A 309 -14.95 7.87 -13.24
N GLN A 310 -15.26 7.03 -12.24
CA GLN A 310 -16.29 6.01 -12.34
C GLN A 310 -17.68 6.59 -12.00
N ILE A 311 -18.65 6.33 -12.87
CA ILE A 311 -20.08 6.50 -12.69
C ILE A 311 -20.67 5.14 -12.30
N ASN A 312 -21.84 5.15 -11.68
CA ASN A 312 -22.47 3.89 -11.29
C ASN A 312 -22.74 2.99 -12.52
N ARG A 313 -22.69 1.68 -12.29
CA ARG A 313 -22.84 0.66 -13.34
C ARG A 313 -24.13 0.82 -14.15
N GLU A 314 -25.22 1.17 -13.48
CA GLU A 314 -26.52 1.36 -14.14
C GLU A 314 -26.48 2.50 -15.15
N ASN A 315 -25.86 3.63 -14.80
CA ASN A 315 -25.70 4.76 -15.70
C ASN A 315 -24.75 4.42 -16.85
N PHE A 316 -23.67 3.68 -16.58
CA PHE A 316 -22.79 3.17 -17.63
C PHE A 316 -23.57 2.35 -18.66
N ILE A 317 -24.31 1.33 -18.21
CA ILE A 317 -25.13 0.46 -19.07
C ILE A 317 -26.16 1.28 -19.85
N LYS A 318 -26.88 2.21 -19.21
CA LYS A 318 -27.83 3.10 -19.89
C LYS A 318 -27.19 3.86 -21.05
N THR A 319 -25.96 4.34 -20.89
CA THR A 319 -25.26 5.01 -22.00
C THR A 319 -24.81 4.04 -23.10
N VAL A 320 -24.47 2.80 -22.75
CA VAL A 320 -24.17 1.74 -23.73
C VAL A 320 -25.43 1.29 -24.45
N GLU A 321 -26.62 1.46 -23.91
CA GLU A 321 -27.89 1.08 -24.55
C GLU A 321 -28.56 2.25 -25.32
N ASP A 322 -28.07 3.48 -25.17
CA ASP A 322 -28.69 4.65 -25.80
C ASP A 322 -28.51 4.65 -27.33
N THR A 323 -29.62 4.62 -28.07
CA THR A 323 -29.66 4.70 -29.53
C THR A 323 -28.96 5.93 -30.13
N LYS A 324 -28.79 7.01 -29.37
CA LYS A 324 -28.05 8.23 -29.80
C LYS A 324 -26.54 8.12 -29.62
N THR A 325 -26.08 7.14 -28.85
CA THR A 325 -24.65 6.91 -28.64
C THR A 325 -24.08 6.13 -29.82
N ILE A 326 -23.01 6.66 -30.41
CA ILE A 326 -22.10 5.95 -31.31
C ILE A 326 -21.05 5.27 -30.42
N LEU A 327 -21.03 3.95 -30.45
CA LEU A 327 -20.06 3.13 -29.73
C LEU A 327 -19.09 2.52 -30.72
N ASN A 328 -17.81 2.85 -30.56
CA ASN A 328 -16.71 2.28 -31.34
C ASN A 328 -15.81 1.47 -30.41
N THR A 329 -15.51 0.23 -30.79
CA THR A 329 -14.57 -0.64 -30.06
C THR A 329 -13.27 -0.78 -30.83
N LEU A 330 -12.17 -0.97 -30.12
CA LEU A 330 -10.88 -1.39 -30.66
C LEU A 330 -10.68 -2.85 -30.31
N ARG A 331 -10.45 -3.69 -31.32
CA ARG A 331 -10.35 -5.15 -31.18
C ARG A 331 -9.02 -5.69 -31.70
N VAL A 332 -8.61 -6.85 -31.18
CA VAL A 332 -7.39 -7.55 -31.62
C VAL A 332 -7.71 -8.66 -32.62
N GLY A 333 -6.95 -8.74 -33.71
CA GLY A 333 -7.00 -9.79 -34.73
C GLY A 333 -8.10 -9.59 -35.77
N SER A 334 -9.36 -9.50 -35.35
CA SER A 334 -10.52 -9.37 -36.23
C SER A 334 -11.63 -8.49 -35.65
N SER A 335 -12.65 -8.20 -36.45
CA SER A 335 -13.86 -7.48 -36.02
C SER A 335 -14.66 -8.19 -34.93
N ASP A 336 -14.42 -9.49 -34.71
CA ASP A 336 -15.08 -10.29 -33.68
C ASP A 336 -14.10 -10.76 -32.59
N GLY A 337 -12.85 -10.27 -32.64
CA GLY A 337 -11.83 -10.55 -31.64
C GLY A 337 -12.03 -9.78 -30.33
N PRO A 338 -11.15 -10.01 -29.33
CA PRO A 338 -11.25 -9.40 -28.01
C PRO A 338 -11.23 -7.87 -28.07
N ILE A 339 -12.08 -7.23 -27.25
CA ILE A 339 -12.13 -5.77 -27.11
C ILE A 339 -11.02 -5.35 -26.15
N ILE A 340 -10.20 -4.39 -26.57
CA ILE A 340 -9.10 -3.84 -25.76
C ILE A 340 -9.26 -2.35 -25.45
N GLY A 341 -10.31 -1.73 -26.00
CA GLY A 341 -10.64 -0.34 -25.75
C GLY A 341 -11.94 0.02 -26.44
N TYR A 342 -12.54 1.12 -26.02
CA TYR A 342 -13.72 1.66 -26.67
C TYR A 342 -13.81 3.16 -26.49
N SER A 343 -14.54 3.81 -27.39
CA SER A 343 -14.99 5.18 -27.24
C SER A 343 -16.49 5.23 -27.45
N LYS A 344 -17.16 6.06 -26.66
CA LYS A 344 -18.60 6.32 -26.77
C LYS A 344 -18.85 7.81 -26.80
N GLY A 345 -19.68 8.26 -27.74
CA GLY A 345 -20.06 9.67 -27.90
C GLY A 345 -21.28 9.78 -28.79
N GLY A 346 -21.97 10.92 -28.78
CA GLY A 346 -23.08 11.21 -29.68
C GLY A 346 -22.78 12.45 -30.54
N PRO A 347 -23.53 12.67 -31.63
CA PRO A 347 -23.58 13.96 -32.30
C PRO A 347 -24.15 15.07 -31.40
#